data_AF-V6SP31-F1
#
_entry.id   AF-V6SP31-F1
#
_cell.length_a   1.000
_cell.length_b   1.000
_cell.length_c   1.000
_cell.angle_alpha   90.00
_cell.angle_beta   90.00
_cell.angle_gamma   90.00
#
_symmetry.space_group_name_H-M   'P 1'
#
loop_
_entity.id
_entity.type
_entity.pdbx_description
1 polymer ?
#
loop_
_entity_poly.entity_id
_entity_poly.type
_entity_poly.pdbx_seq_one_letter_code
_entity_poly.pdbx_strand_id
1 'polypeptide(L)'
;MFREVPILATFFLLLILSVIYIGIDGALSYPKYDSGIIIDKHYVAESNSTGTGVGMTSNGKMGVVVTSNHESEKYLLTVKTNKGEIVTVKCEPKLFYRKKLNENLDFRIQTGCFSKSNWGAYGIKK
;
A
#
# COMPACT_ATOMS: atom_id res chain seq x y z
N MET A 1 -15.88 23.65 34.21
CA MET A 1 -14.71 22.81 33.89
C MET A 1 -15.06 21.47 33.20
N PHE A 2 -16.33 21.19 32.82
CA PHE A 2 -16.72 19.91 32.20
C PHE A 2 -17.47 20.00 30.86
N ARG A 3 -17.62 21.21 30.28
CA ARG A 3 -18.45 21.41 29.08
C ARG A 3 -17.79 20.89 27.79
N GLU A 4 -16.47 20.70 27.79
CA GLU A 4 -15.68 20.27 26.61
C GLU A 4 -15.42 18.76 26.56
N VAL A 5 -15.56 18.06 27.68
CA VAL A 5 -15.39 16.60 27.79
C VAL A 5 -16.33 15.80 26.87
N PRO A 6 -17.64 16.14 26.71
CA PRO A 6 -18.50 15.37 25.81
C PRO A 6 -18.13 15.55 24.35
N ILE A 7 -17.70 16.75 23.93
CA ILE A 7 -17.30 17.03 22.54
C ILE A 7 -16.05 16.22 22.18
N LEU A 8 -15.06 16.20 23.08
CA LEU A 8 -13.84 15.43 22.90
C LEU A 8 -14.14 13.92 22.82
N ALA A 9 -15.00 13.41 23.70
CA ALA A 9 -15.40 12.00 23.68
C ALA A 9 -16.13 11.62 22.39
N THR A 10 -17.01 12.48 21.87
CA THR A 10 -17.68 12.25 20.58
C THR A 10 -16.68 12.22 19.42
N PHE A 11 -15.69 13.12 19.42
CA PHE A 11 -14.64 13.12 18.40
C PHE A 11 -13.83 11.82 18.41
N PHE A 12 -13.38 11.38 19.59
CA PHE A 12 -12.66 10.12 19.74
C PHE A 12 -13.50 8.91 19.31
N LEU A 13 -14.79 8.90 19.63
CA LEU A 13 -15.70 7.83 19.17
C LEU A 13 -15.80 7.79 17.64
N LEU A 14 -15.97 8.95 16.99
CA LEU A 14 -16.03 9.03 15.53
C LEU A 14 -14.72 8.56 14.88
N LEU A 15 -13.57 8.91 15.48
CA LEU A 15 -12.26 8.46 15.02
C LEU A 15 -12.12 6.93 15.13
N ILE A 16 -12.57 6.35 16.23
CA ILE A 16 -12.56 4.89 16.40
C ILE A 16 -13.48 4.23 15.36
N LEU A 17 -14.69 4.76 15.16
CA LEU A 17 -15.63 4.25 14.16
C LEU A 17 -15.06 4.36 12.74
N SER A 18 -14.34 5.43 12.40
CA SER A 18 -13.72 5.57 11.07
C SER A 18 -12.61 4.55 10.87
N VAL A 19 -11.78 4.29 11.89
CA VAL A 19 -10.73 3.26 11.82
C VAL A 19 -11.35 1.87 11.66
N ILE A 20 -12.41 1.56 12.40
CA ILE A 20 -13.15 0.30 12.26
C ILE A 20 -13.72 0.16 10.84
N TYR A 21 -14.34 1.22 10.32
CA TYR A 21 -14.89 1.23 8.97
C TYR A 21 -13.82 0.93 7.91
N ILE A 22 -12.67 1.61 7.96
CA ILE A 22 -11.55 1.38 7.04
C ILE A 22 -11.02 -0.05 7.17
N GLY A 23 -10.89 -0.56 8.41
CA GLY A 23 -10.44 -1.92 8.67
C GLY A 23 -11.37 -2.99 8.09
N ILE A 24 -12.69 -2.84 8.28
CA ILE A 24 -13.68 -3.77 7.73
C ILE A 24 -13.71 -3.70 6.20
N ASP A 25 -13.63 -2.50 5.62
CA ASP A 25 -13.63 -2.31 4.16
C ASP A 25 -12.44 -2.98 3.48
N GLY A 26 -11.26 -2.91 4.10
CA GLY A 26 -10.07 -3.61 3.64
C GLY A 26 -10.16 -5.13 3.85
N ALA A 27 -10.62 -5.57 5.03
CA ALA A 27 -10.71 -7.00 5.37
C ALA A 27 -11.73 -7.77 4.51
N LEU A 28 -12.84 -7.13 4.15
CA LEU A 28 -13.87 -7.69 3.26
C LEU A 28 -13.66 -7.33 1.79
N SER A 29 -12.48 -6.80 1.44
CA SER A 29 -12.17 -6.49 0.05
C SER A 29 -12.22 -7.74 -0.83
N TYR A 30 -12.65 -7.56 -2.08
CA TYR A 30 -12.77 -8.65 -3.04
C TYR A 30 -11.88 -8.41 -4.26
N PRO A 31 -11.36 -9.48 -4.89
CA PRO A 31 -10.57 -9.35 -6.10
C PRO A 31 -11.49 -9.10 -7.30
N LYS A 32 -11.22 -8.01 -8.02
CA LYS A 32 -11.81 -7.72 -9.33
C LYS A 32 -10.76 -7.96 -10.41
N TYR A 33 -11.10 -8.75 -11.42
CA TYR A 33 -10.21 -9.06 -12.53
C TYR A 33 -10.41 -8.07 -13.66
N ASP A 34 -9.30 -7.59 -14.25
CA ASP A 34 -9.31 -6.72 -15.42
C ASP A 34 -8.10 -7.02 -16.32
N SER A 35 -8.10 -6.45 -17.52
CA SER A 35 -7.03 -6.60 -18.51
C SER A 35 -6.68 -5.26 -19.13
N GLY A 36 -5.44 -5.13 -19.60
CA GLY A 36 -4.99 -3.91 -20.25
C GLY A 36 -3.61 -4.03 -20.86
N ILE A 37 -3.21 -2.99 -21.57
CA ILE A 37 -1.95 -2.95 -22.32
C ILE A 37 -0.84 -2.38 -21.44
N ILE A 38 0.29 -3.06 -21.36
CA ILE A 38 1.47 -2.58 -20.64
C ILE A 38 2.06 -1.39 -21.40
N ILE A 39 2.11 -0.23 -20.76
CA ILE A 39 2.65 1.00 -21.34
C ILE A 39 4.03 1.35 -20.77
N ASP A 40 4.36 0.87 -19.57
CA ASP A 40 5.65 1.12 -18.94
C ASP A 40 6.04 0.00 -17.96
N LYS A 41 7.34 -0.12 -17.68
CA LYS A 41 7.93 -1.10 -16.76
C LYS A 41 8.90 -0.38 -15.83
N HIS A 42 8.64 -0.47 -14.53
CA HIS A 42 9.47 0.17 -13.52
C HIS A 42 9.98 -0.87 -12.50
N TYR A 43 11.27 -0.80 -12.23
CA TYR A 43 11.95 -1.66 -11.26
C TYR A 43 12.47 -0.79 -10.11
N VAL A 44 12.12 -1.17 -8.89
CA VAL A 44 12.63 -0.54 -7.66
C VAL A 44 13.48 -1.58 -6.94
N ALA A 45 14.78 -1.32 -6.91
CA ALA A 45 15.74 -2.17 -6.21
C ALA A 45 15.46 -2.17 -4.70
N GLU A 46 15.87 -3.26 -4.04
CA GLU A 46 15.89 -3.31 -2.58
C GLU A 46 16.75 -2.17 -2.03
N SER A 47 16.28 -1.53 -0.96
CA SER A 47 17.07 -0.53 -0.25
C SER A 47 17.07 -0.81 1.25
N ASN A 48 18.27 -0.75 1.84
CA ASN A 48 18.49 -0.89 3.27
C ASN A 48 19.09 0.41 3.78
N SER A 49 18.47 1.00 4.79
CA SER A 49 19.00 2.17 5.47
C SER A 49 19.09 1.91 6.96
N THR A 50 20.21 2.31 7.57
CA THR A 50 20.44 2.19 9.01
C THR A 50 20.68 3.57 9.58
N GLY A 51 19.82 3.98 10.51
CA GLY A 51 19.98 5.18 11.30
C GLY A 51 20.59 4.81 12.65
N THR A 52 21.54 5.62 13.13
CA THR A 52 22.02 5.55 14.51
C THR A 52 21.81 6.90 15.18
N GLY A 53 21.16 6.89 16.33
CA GLY A 53 20.95 8.06 17.17
C GLY A 53 21.44 7.80 18.59
N VAL A 54 21.80 8.86 19.31
CA VAL A 54 22.11 8.81 20.74
C VAL A 54 20.98 9.50 21.48
N GLY A 55 20.42 8.82 22.49
CA GLY A 55 19.36 9.34 23.34
C GLY A 55 19.77 9.29 24.80
N MET A 56 19.42 10.31 25.56
CA MET A 56 19.61 10.33 27.01
C MET A 56 18.28 9.96 27.68
N THR A 57 18.28 8.90 28.47
CA THR A 57 17.10 8.49 29.25
C THR A 57 16.80 9.51 30.34
N SER A 58 15.56 9.54 30.84
CA SER A 58 15.14 10.41 31.96
C SER A 58 15.96 10.20 33.24
N ASN A 59 16.64 9.06 33.38
CA ASN A 59 17.56 8.74 34.48
C ASN A 59 19.03 9.11 34.19
N GLY A 60 19.31 9.91 33.15
CA GLY A 60 20.64 10.41 32.82
C GLY A 60 21.58 9.39 32.17
N LYS A 61 21.11 8.18 31.85
CA LYS A 61 21.92 7.19 31.10
C LYS A 61 21.84 7.48 29.60
N MET A 62 22.98 7.48 28.94
CA MET A 62 23.08 7.59 27.48
C MET A 62 22.91 6.21 26.84
N GLY A 63 22.03 6.13 25.84
CA GLY A 63 21.78 4.92 25.05
C GLY A 63 21.96 5.23 23.57
N VAL A 64 22.41 4.23 22.82
CA VAL A 64 22.46 4.27 21.35
C VAL A 64 21.22 3.56 20.82
N VAL A 65 20.45 4.24 19.97
CA VAL A 65 19.31 3.68 19.26
C VAL A 65 19.72 3.44 17.83
N VAL A 66 19.59 2.19 17.39
CA VAL A 66 19.79 1.81 15.98
C VAL A 66 18.44 1.49 15.38
N THR A 67 18.10 2.17 14.28
CA THR A 67 16.90 1.89 13.50
C THR A 67 17.32 1.34 12.15
N SER A 68 16.71 0.23 11.74
CA SER A 68 16.89 -0.35 10.40
C SER A 68 15.58 -0.22 9.64
N ASN A 69 15.64 0.40 8.46
CA ASN A 69 14.52 0.40 7.52
C ASN A 69 14.91 -0.44 6.30
N HIS A 70 14.05 -1.39 5.95
CA HIS A 70 14.22 -2.32 4.84
C HIS A 70 13.06 -2.14 3.87
N GLU A 71 13.37 -1.72 2.66
CA GLU A 71 12.41 -1.71 1.56
C GLU A 71 12.72 -2.86 0.60
N SER A 72 11.81 -3.83 0.57
CA SER A 72 11.91 -4.96 -0.36
C SER A 72 11.76 -4.51 -1.81
N GLU A 73 12.43 -5.26 -2.70
CA GLU A 73 12.40 -5.10 -4.14
C GLU A 73 10.96 -5.10 -4.70
N LYS A 74 10.66 -4.20 -5.66
CA LYS A 74 9.33 -4.09 -6.29
C LYS A 74 9.45 -4.11 -7.81
N TYR A 75 8.68 -5.00 -8.43
CA TYR A 75 8.51 -5.08 -9.88
C TYR A 75 7.14 -4.52 -10.25
N LEU A 76 7.13 -3.40 -10.97
CA LEU A 76 5.92 -2.62 -11.26
C LEU A 76 5.70 -2.57 -12.79
N LEU A 77 4.47 -2.89 -13.21
CA LEU A 77 4.01 -2.73 -14.59
C LEU A 77 2.92 -1.67 -14.63
N THR A 78 3.10 -0.65 -15.46
CA THR A 78 2.06 0.35 -15.70
C THR A 78 1.20 -0.12 -16.85
N VAL A 79 -0.11 -0.22 -16.61
CA VAL A 79 -1.08 -0.79 -17.55
C VAL A 79 -2.14 0.25 -17.88
N LYS A 80 -2.44 0.42 -19.15
CA LYS A 80 -3.59 1.17 -19.64
C LYS A 80 -4.75 0.21 -19.88
N THR A 81 -5.82 0.38 -19.12
CA THR A 81 -7.03 -0.45 -19.28
C THR A 81 -7.79 -0.08 -20.54
N ASN A 82 -8.72 -0.94 -20.96
CA ASN A 82 -9.60 -0.67 -22.11
C ASN A 82 -10.49 0.57 -21.90
N LYS A 83 -10.67 1.01 -20.64
CA LYS A 83 -11.39 2.24 -20.29
C LYS A 83 -10.51 3.50 -20.36
N GLY A 84 -9.21 3.35 -20.65
CA GLY A 84 -8.25 4.44 -20.69
C GLY A 84 -7.62 4.79 -19.34
N GLU A 85 -7.95 4.09 -18.27
CA GLU A 85 -7.37 4.30 -16.94
C GLU A 85 -5.94 3.75 -16.88
N ILE A 86 -5.05 4.44 -16.17
CA ILE A 86 -3.67 4.01 -15.97
C ILE A 86 -3.53 3.44 -14.56
N VAL A 87 -3.12 2.19 -14.46
CA VAL A 87 -2.98 1.46 -13.19
C VAL A 87 -1.57 0.91 -13.07
N THR A 88 -0.93 1.12 -11.92
CA THR A 88 0.35 0.49 -11.59
C THR A 88 0.09 -0.84 -10.89
N VAL A 89 0.61 -1.91 -11.49
CA VAL A 89 0.37 -3.29 -11.09
C VAL A 89 1.67 -3.88 -10.54
N LYS A 90 1.63 -4.37 -9.30
CA LYS A 90 2.75 -5.13 -8.71
C LYS A 90 2.77 -6.55 -9.28
N CYS A 91 3.93 -7.09 -9.61
CA CYS A 91 4.03 -8.45 -10.12
C CYS A 91 5.26 -9.18 -9.61
N GLU A 92 5.30 -10.50 -9.87
CA GLU A 92 6.49 -11.31 -9.61
C GLU A 92 7.57 -11.03 -10.68
N PRO A 93 8.87 -11.15 -10.32
CA PRO A 93 9.98 -10.94 -11.25
C PRO A 93 9.83 -11.74 -12.55
N LYS A 94 9.38 -13.00 -12.47
CA LYS A 94 9.16 -13.86 -13.65
C LYS A 94 8.16 -13.25 -14.63
N LEU A 95 7.07 -12.68 -14.12
CA LEU A 95 6.05 -12.03 -14.96
C LEU A 95 6.59 -10.72 -15.53
N PHE A 96 7.33 -9.95 -14.72
CA PHE A 96 7.97 -8.71 -15.14
C PHE A 96 8.93 -8.92 -16.31
N TYR A 97 9.86 -9.87 -16.23
CA TYR A 97 10.84 -10.10 -17.31
C TYR A 97 10.22 -10.75 -18.55
N ARG A 98 9.17 -11.58 -18.38
CA ARG A 98 8.47 -12.25 -19.48
C ARG A 98 7.67 -11.28 -20.35
N LYS A 99 6.96 -10.34 -19.73
CA LYS A 99 6.03 -9.44 -20.43
C LYS A 99 6.75 -8.25 -21.06
N LYS A 100 6.36 -7.91 -22.29
CA LYS A 100 6.89 -6.75 -23.05
C LYS A 100 5.91 -5.57 -23.02
N LEU A 101 6.43 -4.39 -23.36
CA LEU A 101 5.59 -3.23 -23.64
C LEU A 101 4.62 -3.55 -24.78
N ASN A 102 3.44 -2.93 -24.76
CA ASN A 102 2.32 -3.15 -25.66
C ASN A 102 1.69 -4.55 -25.63
N GLU A 103 2.09 -5.43 -24.71
CA GLU A 103 1.39 -6.70 -24.50
C GLU A 103 0.22 -6.54 -23.53
N ASN A 104 -0.79 -7.39 -23.68
CA ASN A 104 -1.91 -7.46 -22.74
C ASN A 104 -1.48 -8.17 -21.44
N LEU A 105 -1.85 -7.60 -20.30
CA LEU A 105 -1.68 -8.13 -18.96
C LEU A 105 -3.04 -8.31 -18.30
N ASP A 106 -3.30 -9.52 -17.80
CA ASP A 106 -4.39 -9.75 -16.88
C ASP A 106 -3.92 -9.47 -15.45
N PHE A 107 -4.73 -8.74 -14.69
CA PHE A 107 -4.41 -8.37 -13.31
C PHE A 107 -5.66 -8.37 -12.44
N ARG A 108 -5.45 -8.49 -11.13
CA ARG A 108 -6.50 -8.34 -10.12
C ARG A 108 -6.31 -7.03 -9.38
N ILE A 109 -7.38 -6.30 -9.19
CA ILE A 109 -7.46 -5.16 -8.28
C ILE A 109 -8.19 -5.64 -7.02
N GLN A 110 -7.62 -5.40 -5.85
CA GLN A 110 -8.38 -5.54 -4.61
C GLN A 110 -9.23 -4.30 -4.40
N THR A 111 -10.54 -4.47 -4.39
CA THR A 111 -11.51 -3.38 -4.24
C THR A 111 -12.23 -3.54 -2.90
N GLY A 112 -12.32 -2.44 -2.15
CA GLY A 112 -13.02 -2.38 -0.86
C GLY A 112 -14.49 -2.74 -1.01
N CYS A 113 -15.03 -3.47 -0.02
CA CYS A 113 -16.40 -3.97 -0.06
C CYS A 113 -17.44 -2.85 -0.15
N PHE A 114 -17.29 -1.83 0.70
CA PHE A 114 -18.23 -0.73 0.87
C PHE A 114 -17.77 0.53 0.13
N SER A 115 -16.50 0.89 0.29
CA SER A 115 -15.94 2.13 -0.26
C SER A 115 -15.73 2.05 -1.78
N LYS A 116 -15.61 0.82 -2.31
CA LYS A 116 -15.17 0.55 -3.69
C LYS A 116 -13.80 1.15 -4.03
N SER A 117 -13.00 1.48 -3.01
CA SER A 117 -11.65 2.01 -3.18
C SER A 117 -10.69 0.89 -3.62
N ASN A 118 -9.68 1.24 -4.40
CA ASN A 118 -8.66 0.29 -4.84
C ASN A 118 -7.54 0.21 -3.81
N TRP A 119 -7.35 -0.96 -3.22
CA TRP A 119 -6.34 -1.23 -2.19
C TRP A 119 -5.01 -1.73 -2.78
N GLY A 120 -5.03 -2.24 -4.01
CA GLY A 120 -3.83 -2.63 -4.73
C GLY A 120 -4.14 -3.39 -6.00
N ALA A 121 -3.20 -3.38 -6.94
CA ALA A 121 -3.30 -4.13 -8.19
C ALA A 121 -2.12 -5.11 -8.33
N TYR A 122 -2.43 -6.35 -8.71
CA TYR A 122 -1.49 -7.46 -8.79
C TYR A 122 -1.60 -8.19 -10.12
N GLY A 123 -0.47 -8.39 -10.80
CA GLY A 123 -0.40 -9.08 -12.09
C GLY A 123 -0.62 -10.58 -11.91
N ILE A 124 -1.40 -11.19 -12.80
CA ILE A 124 -1.72 -12.61 -12.72
C ILE A 124 -0.88 -13.37 -13.75
N LYS A 125 -0.36 -14.52 -13.32
CA LYS A 125 0.31 -15.46 -14.22
C LYS A 125 -0.76 -16.33 -14.90
N LYS A 126 -1.06 -16.06 -16.16
CA LYS A 126 -1.48 -17.11 -17.09
C LYS A 126 -0.25 -17.94 -17.49
#